data_AF-A0A2L2YKZ7-F1
#
_entry.id   AF-A0A2L2YKZ7-F1
#
_cell.length_a   1.000
_cell.length_b   1.000
_cell.length_c   1.000
_cell.angle_alpha   90.00
_cell.angle_beta   90.00
_cell.angle_gamma   90.00
#
_symmetry.space_group_name_H-M   'P 1'
#
loop_
_entity.id
_entity.type
_entity.pdbx_description
1 polymer ?
#
loop_
_entity_poly.entity_id
_entity_poly.type
_entity_poly.pdbx_seq_one_letter_code
_entity_poly.pdbx_strand_id
1 'polypeptide(L)' 'ETVNKPSKYFVKEERLPMLYDRIHEAGKKSFLLTNSDYAYTAQIMSYLFEVPSGNGRDWKEYFDYLVVDAKKPGF' A
#
# COMPACT_ATOMS: atom_id res chain seq x y z
N GLU A 1 -10.50 -12.44 10.09
CA GLU A 1 -11.80 -12.10 9.43
C GLU A 1 -11.63 -10.98 8.40
N THR A 2 -11.08 -9.83 8.77
CA THR A 2 -10.88 -8.66 7.89
C THR A 2 -10.15 -8.97 6.58
N VAL A 3 -9.02 -9.68 6.66
CA VAL A 3 -8.21 -10.08 5.50
C VAL A 3 -8.94 -11.06 4.57
N ASN A 4 -9.88 -11.86 5.10
CA ASN A 4 -10.64 -12.83 4.31
C ASN A 4 -11.84 -12.19 3.59
N LYS A 5 -12.21 -10.95 3.96
CA LYS A 5 -13.32 -10.19 3.35
C LYS A 5 -12.92 -8.72 3.14
N PRO A 6 -11.83 -8.45 2.40
CA PRO A 6 -11.25 -7.12 2.34
C PRO A 6 -12.22 -6.10 1.72
N SER A 7 -13.03 -6.48 0.73
CA SER A 7 -14.04 -5.60 0.11
C SER A 7 -15.13 -5.09 1.04
N LYS A 8 -15.35 -5.75 2.19
CA LYS A 8 -16.31 -5.28 3.20
C LYS A 8 -15.73 -4.12 4.03
N TYR A 9 -14.40 -4.06 4.16
CA TYR A 9 -13.72 -3.19 5.12
C TYR A 9 -12.79 -2.17 4.46
N PHE A 10 -12.40 -2.39 3.21
CA PHE A 10 -11.48 -1.54 2.46
C PHE A 10 -12.11 -1.08 1.15
N VAL A 11 -11.98 0.21 0.87
CA VAL A 11 -12.39 0.80 -0.39
C VAL A 11 -11.20 0.74 -1.36
N LYS A 12 -11.40 0.07 -2.51
CA LYS A 12 -10.48 0.16 -3.64
C LYS A 12 -10.68 1.48 -4.36
N GLU A 13 -9.59 2.14 -4.73
CA GLU A 13 -9.62 3.43 -5.42
C GLU A 13 -8.69 3.39 -6.63
N GLU A 14 -9.25 3.58 -7.82
CA GLU A 14 -8.52 3.61 -9.09
C GLU A 14 -7.44 4.70 -9.11
N ARG A 15 -7.60 5.76 -8.32
CA ARG A 15 -6.63 6.85 -8.24
C ARG A 15 -5.41 6.55 -7.37
N LEU A 16 -5.41 5.47 -6.60
CA LEU A 16 -4.33 5.17 -5.67
C LEU A 16 -2.98 4.93 -6.40
N PRO A 17 -2.88 4.04 -7.42
CA PRO A 17 -1.64 3.91 -8.20
C PRO A 17 -1.19 5.21 -8.87
N MET A 18 -2.13 5.95 -9.48
CA MET A 18 -1.85 7.20 -10.17
C MET A 18 -1.27 8.28 -9.24
N LEU A 19 -1.69 8.29 -7.98
CA LEU A 19 -1.12 9.20 -6.99
C LEU A 19 0.37 8.91 -6.76
N TYR A 20 0.73 7.65 -6.54
CA TYR A 20 2.13 7.26 -6.31
C TYR A 20 2.99 7.46 -7.56
N ASP A 21 2.46 7.17 -8.75
CA ASP A 21 3.14 7.47 -10.01
C ASP A 21 3.50 8.96 -10.10
N ARG A 22 2.55 9.87 -9.80
CA ARG A 22 2.82 11.32 -9.79
C ARG A 22 3.85 11.74 -8.75
N ILE A 23 3.86 11.10 -7.58
CA ILE A 23 4.88 11.36 -6.54
C ILE A 23 6.28 11.02 -7.10
N HIS A 24 6.41 9.85 -7.74
CA HIS A 24 7.68 9.41 -8.35
C HIS A 24 8.09 10.28 -9.55
N GLU A 25 7.15 10.63 -10.44
CA GLU A 25 7.36 11.52 -11.59
C GLU A 25 7.83 12.92 -11.14
N ALA A 26 7.37 13.40 -9.98
CA ALA A 26 7.82 14.64 -9.38
C ALA A 26 9.21 14.54 -8.70
N GLY A 27 9.91 13.40 -8.85
CA GLY A 27 11.21 13.13 -8.24
C GLY A 27 11.17 13.05 -6.71
N LYS A 28 9.99 12.76 -6.13
CA LYS A 28 9.81 12.60 -4.69
C LYS A 28 9.84 11.13 -4.31
N LYS A 29 10.39 10.88 -3.11
CA LYS A 29 10.39 9.55 -2.51
C LYS A 29 9.16 9.36 -1.62
N SER A 30 8.64 8.15 -1.57
CA SER A 30 7.52 7.76 -0.73
C SER A 30 7.89 6.60 0.21
N PHE A 31 7.20 6.49 1.34
CA PHE A 31 7.40 5.38 2.27
C PHE A 31 6.10 4.96 2.94
N LEU A 32 6.03 3.69 3.31
CA LEU A 32 4.99 3.13 4.17
C LEU A 32 5.56 2.90 5.57
N LEU A 33 4.92 3.46 6.58
CA LEU A 33 5.27 3.23 8.00
C LEU A 33 4.01 2.79 8.75
N THR A 34 3.90 1.51 9.07
CA THR A 34 2.71 0.91 9.70
C THR A 34 3.05 0.06 10.93
N ASN A 35 2.13 0.04 11.92
CA ASN A 35 2.26 -0.81 13.11
C ASN A 35 1.80 -2.26 12.86
N SER A 36 1.17 -2.52 11.71
CA SER A 36 0.77 -3.88 11.32
C SER A 36 1.99 -4.71 10.94
N ASP A 37 1.89 -6.02 11.12
CA ASP A 37 2.89 -6.98 10.65
C ASP A 37 2.92 -7.07 9.12
N TYR A 38 4.00 -7.65 8.60
CA TYR A 38 4.19 -7.80 7.16
C TYR A 38 3.11 -8.64 6.47
N ALA A 39 2.68 -9.75 7.07
CA ALA A 39 1.78 -10.69 6.42
C ALA A 39 0.39 -10.08 6.21
N TYR A 40 -0.10 -9.32 7.18
CA TYR A 40 -1.31 -8.52 7.07
C TYR A 40 -1.14 -7.41 6.05
N THR A 41 -0.07 -6.62 6.15
CA THR A 41 0.19 -5.50 5.24
C THR A 41 0.29 -5.97 3.79
N ALA A 42 1.03 -7.05 3.51
CA ALA A 42 1.17 -7.58 2.16
C ALA A 42 -0.18 -7.99 1.55
N GLN A 43 -1.05 -8.67 2.32
CA GLN A 43 -2.36 -9.07 1.82
C GLN A 43 -3.27 -7.87 1.53
N ILE A 44 -3.33 -6.91 2.45
CA ILE A 44 -4.18 -5.72 2.26
C ILE A 44 -3.64 -4.82 1.16
N MET A 45 -2.33 -4.60 1.08
CA MET A 45 -1.74 -3.75 0.05
C MET A 45 -1.86 -4.39 -1.34
N SER A 46 -1.63 -5.69 -1.47
CA SER A 46 -1.92 -6.41 -2.72
C SER A 46 -3.38 -6.24 -3.13
N TYR A 47 -4.32 -6.37 -2.19
CA TYR A 47 -5.72 -6.08 -2.48
C TYR A 47 -5.91 -4.64 -2.95
N LEU A 48 -5.44 -3.61 -2.23
CA LEU A 48 -5.70 -2.20 -2.56
C LEU A 48 -5.14 -1.77 -3.93
N PHE A 49 -4.01 -2.34 -4.35
CA PHE A 49 -3.34 -2.01 -5.62
C PHE A 49 -3.75 -2.88 -6.79
N GLU A 50 -4.53 -3.94 -6.56
CA GLU A 50 -5.14 -4.75 -7.61
C GLU A 50 -6.35 -4.03 -8.24
N VAL A 51 -6.04 -2.98 -9.00
CA VAL A 51 -6.96 -2.16 -9.80
C VAL A 51 -6.39 -1.97 -11.21
N PRO A 52 -7.21 -1.76 -12.25
CA PRO A 52 -6.76 -1.51 -13.62
C PRO A 52 -5.64 -0.48 -13.74
N SER A 53 -5.73 0.65 -13.03
CA SER A 53 -4.69 1.69 -13.05
C SER A 53 -3.35 1.26 -12.46
N GLY A 54 -3.32 0.18 -11.67
CA GLY A 54 -2.10 -0.42 -11.13
C GLY A 54 -1.27 -1.15 -12.17
N ASN A 55 -1.84 -1.44 -13.36
CA ASN A 55 -1.15 -2.09 -14.48
C ASN A 55 -0.41 -3.40 -14.09
N GLY A 56 -0.90 -4.11 -13.08
CA GLY A 56 -0.27 -5.34 -12.57
C GLY A 56 1.05 -5.14 -11.83
N ARG A 57 1.44 -3.89 -11.53
CA ARG A 57 2.65 -3.58 -10.76
C ARG A 57 2.52 -4.10 -9.33
N ASP A 58 3.59 -4.66 -8.77
CA ASP A 58 3.59 -5.05 -7.36
C ASP A 58 3.47 -3.80 -6.48
N TRP A 59 2.60 -3.84 -5.46
CA TRP A 59 2.35 -2.70 -4.59
C TRP A 59 3.63 -2.16 -3.92
N LYS A 60 4.64 -3.01 -3.73
CA LYS A 60 5.93 -2.63 -3.13
C LYS A 60 6.70 -1.65 -4.00
N GLU A 61 6.54 -1.69 -5.32
CA GLU A 61 7.24 -0.81 -6.27
C GLU A 61 6.75 0.64 -6.21
N TYR A 62 5.63 0.91 -5.54
CA TYR A 62 5.13 2.27 -5.31
C TYR A 62 5.81 2.98 -4.13
N PHE A 63 6.68 2.30 -3.37
CA PHE A 63 7.33 2.85 -2.19
C PHE A 63 8.85 2.68 -2.24
N ASP A 64 9.60 3.72 -1.88
CA ASP A 64 11.06 3.63 -1.71
C ASP A 64 11.44 2.88 -0.42
N TYR A 65 10.61 3.01 0.63
CA TYR A 65 10.84 2.37 1.92
C TYR A 65 9.55 1.75 2.48
N LEU A 66 9.68 0.54 3.01
CA LEU A 66 8.60 -0.19 3.66
C LEU A 66 9.02 -0.53 5.09
N VAL A 67 8.30 0.04 6.06
CA VAL A 67 8.50 -0.20 7.48
C VAL A 67 7.20 -0.72 8.08
N VAL A 68 7.23 -1.99 8.44
CA VAL A 68 6.16 -2.72 9.15
C VAL A 68 6.56 -2.92 10.60
N ASP A 69 5.63 -3.36 11.45
CA ASP A 69 5.86 -3.56 12.88
C ASP A 69 6.47 -2.31 13.56
N ALA A 70 6.07 -1.11 13.11
CA ALA A 70 6.74 0.13 13.47
C ALA A 70 6.67 0.46 14.97
N LYS A 71 5.67 -0.05 15.71
CA LYS A 71 5.46 0.25 17.14
C LYS A 71 5.32 1.75 17.45
N LYS A 72 4.74 2.54 16.55
CA LYS A 72 4.33 3.94 16.82
C LYS A 72 3.40 3.98 18.05
N PRO A 73 3.55 4.95 18.96
CA PRO A 73 4.39 6.15 18.83
C PRO A 73 5.88 5.98 19.24
N GLY A 74 6.35 4.77 19.55
CA GLY A 74 7.74 4.54 20.01
C GLY A 74 8.80 4.38 18.91
N PHE A 75 8.39 4.44 17.64
CA PHE A 75 9.29 4.45 16.46
C PHE A 75 10.04 5.77 16.34
#